data_AF-A0A815S0R0-F1
#
_entry.id   AF-A0A815S0R0-F1
#
_cell.length_a   1.000
_cell.length_b   1.000
_cell.length_c   1.000
_cell.angle_alpha   90.00
_cell.angle_beta   90.00
_cell.angle_gamma   90.00
#
_symmetry.space_group_name_H-M   'P 1'
#
loop_
_entity.id
_entity.type
_entity.pdbx_description
1 polymer ?
#
loop_
_entity_poly.entity_id
_entity_poly.type
_entity_poly.pdbx_seq_one_letter_code
_entity_poly.pdbx_strand_id
1 'polypeptide(L)'
;MLMAVVVYLYTVIVFYFFCKFYTKEEDEEREENCKDMFTCFKFHLYSGIRAGGGIGDVLESPNGDPLELYRVVFDITFFFFIIVILLAIIQGLIIDAFDDLCEQLDSVKETLKSKYFICGIDQDYFDKESHGFETHTQAEHNFANYMFFLTHLLNKPDTEHTGQVMLLLFDKILS
;
A
#
# COMPACT_ATOMS: atom_id res chain seq x y z
N MET A 1 13.53 -5.91 7.98
CA MET A 1 14.74 -6.26 8.78
C MET A 1 14.39 -6.85 10.14
N LEU A 2 13.46 -6.26 10.90
CA LEU A 2 13.04 -6.77 12.21
C LEU A 2 12.59 -8.24 12.18
N MET A 3 11.72 -8.64 11.23
CA MET A 3 11.28 -10.02 11.04
C MET A 3 12.44 -11.01 10.88
N ALA A 4 13.44 -10.69 10.05
CA ALA A 4 14.58 -11.58 9.83
C ALA A 4 15.41 -11.79 11.11
N VAL A 5 15.56 -10.74 11.95
CA VAL A 5 16.25 -10.84 13.24
C VAL A 5 15.47 -11.73 14.20
N VAL A 6 14.15 -11.56 14.30
CA VAL A 6 13.31 -12.36 15.19
C VAL A 6 13.32 -13.83 14.75
N VAL A 7 13.15 -14.11 13.45
CA VAL A 7 13.23 -15.47 12.90
C VAL A 7 14.61 -16.10 13.15
N TYR A 8 15.69 -15.32 13.04
CA TYR A 8 17.03 -15.81 13.36
C TYR A 8 17.19 -16.19 14.84
N LEU A 9 16.67 -15.39 15.77
CA LEU A 9 16.66 -15.73 17.21
C LEU A 9 15.90 -17.03 17.48
N TYR A 10 14.72 -17.21 16.89
CA TYR A 10 13.98 -18.47 16.99
C TYR A 10 14.74 -19.65 16.38
N THR A 11 15.44 -19.45 15.27
CA THR A 11 16.29 -20.47 14.64
C THR A 11 17.43 -20.90 15.57
N VAL A 12 18.09 -19.96 16.26
CA VAL A 12 19.16 -20.26 17.24
C VAL A 12 18.62 -21.12 18.38
N ILE A 13 17.44 -20.76 18.91
CA ILE A 13 16.78 -21.52 20.00
C ILE A 13 16.48 -22.95 19.54
N VAL A 14 15.95 -23.12 18.33
CA VAL A 14 15.66 -24.43 17.75
C VAL A 14 16.93 -25.25 17.55
N PHE A 15 17.97 -24.66 16.98
CA PHE A 15 19.23 -25.35 16.70
C PHE A 15 19.88 -25.90 17.98
N TYR A 16 19.74 -25.20 19.12
CA TYR A 16 20.31 -25.64 20.39
C TYR A 16 19.41 -26.60 21.18
N PHE A 17 18.09 -26.39 21.21
CA PHE A 17 17.18 -27.13 22.09
C PHE A 17 16.29 -28.15 21.38
N PHE A 18 15.87 -27.88 20.14
CA PHE A 18 14.81 -28.63 19.45
C PHE A 18 15.26 -29.29 18.15
N CYS A 19 16.57 -29.34 17.86
CA CYS A 19 17.12 -29.90 16.61
C CYS A 19 16.60 -31.32 16.31
N LYS A 20 16.40 -32.15 17.34
CA LYS A 20 15.82 -33.50 17.23
C LYS A 20 14.46 -33.54 16.51
N PHE A 21 13.63 -32.51 16.66
CA PHE A 21 12.27 -32.46 16.08
C PHE A 21 12.25 -32.03 14.60
N TYR A 22 13.38 -31.61 14.04
CA TYR A 22 13.49 -31.11 12.66
C TYR A 22 14.07 -32.15 11.70
N THR A 23 14.21 -33.38 12.17
CA THR A 23 14.56 -34.56 11.38
C THR A 23 13.27 -35.26 10.97
N LYS A 24 12.98 -35.29 9.66
CA LYS A 24 11.90 -36.12 9.12
C LYS A 24 12.49 -37.46 8.66
N GLU A 25 11.83 -38.55 9.05
CA GLU A 25 12.13 -39.88 8.49
C GLU A 25 11.02 -40.21 7.47
N GLU A 26 11.16 -39.72 6.25
CA GLU A 26 10.34 -40.15 5.11
C GLU A 26 11.14 -41.15 4.26
N ASP A 27 10.53 -42.31 3.98
CA ASP A 27 10.97 -43.40 3.10
C ASP A 27 12.41 -43.33 2.55
N GLU A 28 13.32 -44.03 3.23
CA GLU A 28 14.73 -44.32 2.87
C GLU A 28 15.73 -43.14 2.80
N GLU A 29 15.30 -41.86 2.90
CA GLU A 29 16.21 -40.71 3.02
C GLU A 29 15.91 -39.83 4.24
N ARG A 30 16.89 -39.72 5.15
CA ARG A 30 16.78 -38.86 6.35
C ARG A 30 17.00 -37.39 5.98
N GLU A 31 15.90 -36.68 5.69
CA GLU A 31 15.90 -35.23 5.50
C GLU A 31 15.94 -34.50 6.85
N GLU A 32 17.14 -34.08 7.26
CA GLU A 32 17.30 -33.20 8.41
C GLU A 32 17.23 -31.74 7.94
N ASN A 33 16.11 -31.08 8.21
CA ASN A 33 15.88 -29.69 7.81
C ASN A 33 16.77 -28.68 8.56
N CYS A 34 17.45 -29.12 9.62
CA CYS A 34 18.31 -28.29 10.47
C CYS A 34 19.70 -28.91 10.71
N LYS A 35 20.38 -29.44 9.68
CA LYS A 35 21.82 -29.83 9.78
C LYS A 35 22.74 -28.64 10.00
N ASP A 36 22.59 -27.63 9.13
CA ASP A 36 23.33 -26.38 9.18
C ASP A 36 22.44 -25.25 9.66
N MET A 37 23.02 -24.30 10.40
CA MET A 37 22.33 -23.09 10.86
C MET A 37 21.65 -22.33 9.71
N PHE A 38 22.31 -22.27 8.56
CA PHE A 38 21.77 -21.59 7.38
C PHE A 38 20.60 -22.35 6.74
N THR A 39 20.64 -23.68 6.73
CA THR A 39 19.56 -24.51 6.22
C THR A 39 18.33 -24.42 7.13
N CYS A 40 18.55 -24.44 8.45
CA CYS A 40 17.49 -24.25 9.44
C CYS A 40 16.84 -22.86 9.31
N PHE A 41 17.65 -21.81 9.15
CA PHE A 41 17.14 -20.45 8.94
C PHE A 41 16.30 -20.34 7.67
N LYS A 42 16.77 -20.93 6.55
CA LYS A 42 16.00 -20.98 5.30
C LYS A 42 14.68 -21.73 5.47
N PHE A 43 14.69 -22.85 6.20
CA PHE A 43 13.48 -23.63 6.48
C PHE A 43 12.45 -22.81 7.28
N HIS A 44 12.87 -22.12 8.34
CA HIS A 44 11.97 -21.24 9.10
C HIS A 44 11.46 -20.05 8.27
N LEU A 45 12.30 -19.46 7.42
CA LEU A 45 11.90 -18.35 6.58
C LEU A 45 10.91 -18.77 5.49
N TYR A 46 11.14 -19.92 4.86
CA TYR A 46 10.33 -20.38 3.74
C TYR A 46 9.08 -21.14 4.19
N SER A 47 9.25 -22.20 4.98
CA SER A 47 8.14 -23.05 5.42
C SER A 47 7.43 -22.46 6.64
N GLY A 48 8.20 -21.91 7.59
CA GLY A 48 7.64 -21.39 8.85
C GLY A 48 6.74 -20.17 8.68
N ILE A 49 7.09 -19.21 7.81
CA ILE A 49 6.27 -18.01 7.57
C ILE A 49 5.08 -18.32 6.66
N ARG A 50 5.25 -19.25 5.72
CA ARG A 50 4.21 -19.59 4.72
C ARG A 50 3.13 -20.51 5.28
N ALA A 51 3.46 -21.31 6.28
CA ALA A 51 2.48 -22.12 6.99
C ALA A 51 1.55 -21.23 7.83
N GLY A 52 0.25 -21.35 7.60
CA GLY A 52 -0.77 -20.46 8.18
C GLY A 52 -0.80 -20.48 9.71
N GLY A 53 -0.55 -21.63 10.34
CA GLY A 53 -0.42 -21.80 11.80
C GLY A 53 1.03 -21.69 12.31
N GLY A 54 1.98 -21.29 11.47
CA GLY A 54 3.39 -21.22 11.80
C GLY A 54 4.11 -22.56 11.66
N ILE A 55 5.28 -22.68 12.30
CA ILE A 55 6.18 -23.82 12.11
C ILE A 55 5.62 -25.17 12.62
N GLY A 56 4.66 -25.12 13.56
CA GLY A 56 4.00 -26.30 14.11
C GLY A 56 3.17 -27.09 13.09
N ASP A 57 2.69 -26.45 12.03
CA ASP A 57 1.91 -27.12 10.97
C ASP A 57 2.78 -28.02 10.06
N VAL A 58 4.09 -27.75 10.00
CA VAL A 58 5.01 -28.43 9.08
C VAL A 58 5.76 -29.57 9.77
N LEU A 59 5.86 -29.50 11.09
CA LEU A 59 6.60 -30.43 11.92
C LEU A 59 5.69 -31.52 12.49
N GLU A 60 6.29 -32.65 12.86
CA GLU A 60 5.55 -33.75 13.48
C GLU A 60 5.04 -33.38 14.88
N SER A 61 3.96 -34.04 15.29
CA SER A 61 3.35 -33.80 16.60
C SER A 61 4.32 -34.13 17.73
N PRO A 62 4.46 -33.27 18.75
CA PRO A 62 5.43 -33.47 19.84
C PRO A 62 5.03 -34.53 20.89
N ASN A 63 4.03 -35.35 20.60
CA ASN A 63 3.39 -36.25 21.55
C ASN A 63 4.39 -37.28 22.11
N GLY A 64 4.56 -37.28 23.43
CA GLY A 64 5.34 -38.32 24.13
C GLY A 64 6.81 -37.99 24.40
N ASP A 65 7.28 -36.79 24.04
CA ASP A 65 8.60 -36.29 24.45
C ASP A 65 8.51 -35.43 25.74
N PRO A 66 9.53 -35.46 26.63
CA PRO A 66 9.53 -34.64 27.85
C PRO A 66 9.46 -33.12 27.60
N LEU A 67 9.79 -32.69 26.38
CA LEU A 67 9.81 -31.30 25.94
C LEU A 67 8.51 -30.86 25.23
N GLU A 68 7.48 -31.71 25.23
CA GLU A 68 6.21 -31.45 24.54
C GLU A 68 5.61 -30.08 24.89
N LEU A 69 5.50 -29.77 26.19
CA LEU A 69 4.95 -28.48 26.64
C LEU A 69 5.79 -27.29 26.16
N TYR A 70 7.12 -27.41 26.20
CA TYR A 70 8.02 -26.35 25.74
C TYR A 70 7.92 -26.15 24.23
N ARG A 71 7.71 -27.23 23.46
CA ARG A 71 7.49 -27.17 22.01
C ARG A 71 6.17 -26.47 21.67
N VAL A 72 5.10 -26.80 22.38
CA VAL A 72 3.78 -26.16 22.18
C VAL A 72 3.84 -24.65 22.48
N VAL A 73 4.47 -24.26 23.60
CA VAL A 73 4.64 -22.84 23.94
C VAL A 73 5.50 -22.13 22.88
N PHE A 74 6.57 -22.79 22.41
CA PHE A 74 7.41 -22.25 21.34
C PHE A 74 6.60 -22.00 20.06
N ASP A 75 5.81 -22.98 19.59
CA ASP A 75 5.04 -22.84 18.35
C ASP A 75 3.96 -21.74 18.46
N ILE A 76 3.29 -21.62 19.61
CA ILE A 76 2.31 -20.54 19.88
C ILE A 76 2.99 -19.17 19.85
N THR A 77 4.15 -19.03 20.51
CA THR A 77 4.89 -17.76 20.51
C THR A 77 5.41 -17.40 19.11
N PHE A 78 5.90 -18.39 18.36
CA PHE A 78 6.32 -18.19 16.97
C PHE A 78 5.15 -17.70 16.11
N PHE A 79 3.98 -18.34 16.20
CA PHE A 79 2.77 -17.92 15.49
C PHE A 79 2.37 -16.48 15.83
N PHE A 80 2.32 -16.12 17.12
CA PHE A 80 1.93 -14.78 17.55
C PHE A 80 2.94 -13.71 17.10
N PHE A 81 4.23 -13.91 17.35
CA PHE A 81 5.23 -12.88 17.07
C PHE A 81 5.58 -12.75 15.59
N ILE A 82 5.52 -13.83 14.80
CA ILE A 82 5.88 -13.80 13.39
C ILE A 82 4.65 -13.60 12.51
N ILE A 83 3.61 -14.43 12.65
CA ILE A 83 2.47 -14.41 11.73
C ILE A 83 1.51 -13.26 12.07
N VAL A 84 1.07 -13.15 13.33
CA VAL A 84 0.07 -12.13 13.72
C VAL A 84 0.63 -10.72 13.56
N ILE A 85 1.87 -10.47 14.01
CA ILE A 85 2.50 -9.14 13.86
C ILE A 85 2.77 -8.81 12.38
N LEU A 86 3.24 -9.77 11.58
CA LEU A 86 3.46 -9.52 10.15
C LEU A 86 2.16 -9.11 9.45
N LEU A 87 1.09 -9.87 9.66
CA LEU A 87 -0.21 -9.58 9.06
C LEU A 87 -0.75 -8.23 9.54
N ALA A 88 -0.62 -7.91 10.83
CA ALA A 88 -1.04 -6.63 11.40
C ALA A 88 -0.27 -5.44 10.79
N ILE A 89 1.05 -5.58 10.57
CA ILE A 89 1.86 -4.53 9.93
C ILE A 89 1.43 -4.32 8.48
N ILE A 90 1.27 -5.41 7.70
CA ILE A 90 0.89 -5.29 6.29
C ILE A 90 -0.49 -4.65 6.16
N GLN A 91 -1.46 -5.10 6.96
CA GLN A 91 -2.79 -4.51 6.98
C GLN A 91 -2.76 -3.06 7.45
N GLY A 92 -1.97 -2.74 8.47
CA GLY A 92 -1.77 -1.37 8.94
C GLY A 92 -1.23 -0.44 7.87
N LEU A 93 -0.18 -0.84 7.14
CA LEU A 93 0.39 -0.04 6.05
C LEU A 93 -0.58 0.16 4.88
N ILE A 94 -1.39 -0.85 4.56
CA ILE A 94 -2.41 -0.72 3.51
C ILE A 94 -3.49 0.27 3.93
N ILE A 95 -3.97 0.19 5.18
CA ILE A 95 -4.99 1.10 5.71
C ILE A 95 -4.47 2.53 5.75
N ASP A 96 -3.25 2.74 6.25
CA ASP A 96 -2.58 4.04 6.32
C ASP A 96 -2.48 4.69 4.93
N ALA A 97 -2.04 3.93 3.91
CA ALA A 97 -1.96 4.43 2.53
C ALA A 97 -3.33 4.80 1.94
N PHE A 98 -4.40 4.07 2.30
CA PHE A 98 -5.75 4.42 1.85
C PHE A 98 -6.31 5.63 2.59
N ASP A 99 -5.97 5.80 3.86
CA ASP A 99 -6.36 6.97 4.65
C ASP A 99 -5.72 8.24 4.07
N ASP A 100 -4.41 8.21 3.79
CA ASP A 100 -3.68 9.30 3.13
C ASP A 100 -4.30 9.67 1.77
N LEU A 101 -4.71 8.67 0.97
CA LEU A 101 -5.33 8.91 -0.33
C LEU A 101 -6.71 9.59 -0.18
N CYS A 102 -7.48 9.18 0.82
CA CYS A 102 -8.76 9.80 1.14
C CYS A 102 -8.57 11.26 1.60
N GLU A 103 -7.59 11.53 2.46
CA GLU A 103 -7.30 12.89 2.93
C GLU A 103 -6.91 13.81 1.75
N GLN A 104 -6.08 13.33 0.82
CA GLN A 104 -5.73 14.09 -0.39
C GLN A 104 -6.96 14.41 -1.25
N LEU A 105 -7.85 13.44 -1.43
CA LEU A 105 -9.07 13.63 -2.21
C LEU A 105 -10.02 14.64 -1.56
N ASP A 106 -10.19 14.57 -0.23
CA ASP A 106 -11.02 15.51 0.50
C ASP A 106 -10.43 16.93 0.50
N SER A 107 -9.11 17.08 0.64
CA SER A 107 -8.42 18.36 0.52
C SER A 107 -8.62 19.02 -0.86
N VAL A 108 -8.52 18.25 -1.94
CA VAL A 108 -8.81 18.74 -3.30
C VAL A 108 -10.28 19.13 -3.45
N LYS A 109 -11.19 18.33 -2.90
CA LYS A 109 -12.62 18.60 -2.95
C LYS A 109 -13.01 19.85 -2.17
N GLU A 110 -12.44 20.06 -0.98
CA GLU A 110 -12.63 21.28 -0.19
C GLU A 110 -12.07 22.49 -0.94
N THR A 111 -10.88 22.34 -1.52
CA THR A 111 -10.29 23.37 -2.36
C THR A 111 -11.20 23.76 -3.53
N LEU A 112 -11.79 22.78 -4.24
CA LEU A 112 -12.71 23.05 -5.35
C LEU A 112 -14.02 23.70 -4.91
N LYS A 113 -14.43 23.52 -3.65
CA LYS A 113 -15.59 24.22 -3.09
C LYS A 113 -15.25 25.64 -2.69
N SER A 114 -14.10 25.85 -2.04
CA SER A 114 -13.73 27.14 -1.45
C SER A 114 -13.17 28.13 -2.46
N LYS A 115 -12.53 27.66 -3.54
CA LYS A 115 -11.95 28.53 -4.58
C LYS A 115 -12.24 28.00 -5.97
N TYR A 116 -12.47 28.89 -6.92
CA TYR A 116 -12.77 28.47 -8.28
C TYR A 116 -11.51 28.12 -9.08
N PHE A 117 -11.52 26.98 -9.78
CA PHE A 117 -10.34 26.39 -10.43
C PHE A 117 -9.62 27.30 -11.44
N ILE A 118 -10.36 28.12 -12.19
CA ILE A 118 -9.80 28.90 -13.31
C ILE A 118 -9.21 30.23 -12.85
N CYS A 119 -9.90 30.93 -11.94
CA CYS A 119 -9.49 32.26 -11.47
C CYS A 119 -8.71 32.20 -10.15
N GLY A 120 -8.82 31.11 -9.39
CA GLY A 120 -8.14 30.93 -8.10
C GLY A 120 -8.64 31.85 -6.99
N ILE A 121 -9.79 32.52 -7.19
CA ILE A 121 -10.37 33.44 -6.23
C ILE A 121 -11.28 32.65 -5.27
N ASP A 122 -11.19 32.96 -3.97
CA ASP A 122 -12.00 32.35 -2.92
C ASP A 122 -13.48 32.75 -3.02
N GLN A 123 -14.36 31.83 -2.64
CA GLN A 123 -15.81 31.98 -2.61
C GLN A 123 -16.23 33.19 -1.78
N ASP A 124 -15.56 33.45 -0.66
CA ASP A 124 -15.81 34.60 0.23
C ASP A 124 -15.79 35.96 -0.51
N TYR A 125 -15.04 36.06 -1.61
CA TYR A 125 -15.03 37.27 -2.42
C TYR A 125 -16.34 37.48 -3.17
N PHE A 126 -16.94 36.41 -3.68
CA PHE A 126 -18.15 36.42 -4.50
C PHE A 126 -19.44 36.35 -3.68
N ASP A 127 -19.38 35.79 -2.47
CA ASP A 127 -20.53 35.71 -1.54
C ASP A 127 -20.94 37.07 -0.95
N LYS A 128 -20.23 38.16 -1.30
CA LYS A 128 -20.67 39.54 -1.04
C LYS A 128 -21.95 39.89 -1.81
N GLU A 129 -22.20 39.21 -2.93
CA GLU A 129 -23.43 39.31 -3.71
C GLU A 129 -24.21 37.99 -3.64
N SER A 130 -25.54 38.05 -3.60
CA SER A 130 -26.38 36.85 -3.50
C SER A 130 -26.19 35.95 -4.73
N HIS A 131 -25.84 34.68 -4.52
CA HIS A 131 -25.54 33.71 -5.59
C HIS A 131 -24.36 34.10 -6.51
N GLY A 132 -23.44 34.95 -6.04
CA GLY A 132 -22.29 35.41 -6.83
C GLY A 132 -21.38 34.26 -7.29
N PHE A 133 -21.03 33.33 -6.38
CA PHE A 133 -20.13 32.23 -6.70
C PHE A 133 -20.71 31.23 -7.73
N GLU A 134 -22.01 30.94 -7.62
CA GLU A 134 -22.71 30.03 -8.54
C GLU A 134 -22.84 30.65 -9.93
N THR A 135 -23.16 31.95 -10.00
CA THR A 135 -23.25 32.70 -11.26
C THR A 135 -21.87 32.81 -11.92
N HIS A 136 -20.82 33.11 -11.16
CA HIS A 136 -19.45 33.17 -11.64
C HIS A 136 -18.97 31.83 -12.22
N THR A 137 -19.27 30.72 -11.53
CA THR A 137 -18.90 29.37 -11.97
C THR A 137 -19.66 28.92 -13.22
N GLN A 138 -20.95 29.20 -13.31
CA GLN A 138 -21.80 28.68 -14.40
C GLN A 138 -21.86 29.58 -15.64
N ALA A 139 -21.75 30.89 -15.48
CA ALA A 139 -21.93 31.87 -16.56
C ALA A 139 -20.61 32.54 -16.99
N GLU A 140 -19.76 32.95 -16.05
CA GLU A 140 -18.53 33.70 -16.39
C GLU A 140 -17.36 32.77 -16.70
N HIS A 141 -17.09 31.80 -15.83
CA HIS A 141 -15.95 30.90 -15.95
C HIS A 141 -16.34 29.43 -16.08
N ASN A 142 -17.40 29.10 -16.82
CA ASN A 142 -17.79 27.71 -17.02
C ASN A 142 -16.69 26.87 -17.69
N PHE A 143 -16.18 25.86 -16.99
CA PHE A 143 -15.12 24.98 -17.48
C PHE A 143 -15.44 24.34 -18.84
N ALA A 144 -16.70 23.95 -19.08
CA ALA A 144 -17.11 23.35 -20.34
C ALA A 144 -16.95 24.32 -21.52
N ASN A 145 -17.22 25.62 -21.31
CA ASN A 145 -17.05 26.62 -22.36
C ASN A 145 -15.59 26.78 -22.78
N TYR A 146 -14.63 26.66 -21.85
CA TYR A 146 -13.20 26.64 -22.20
C TYR A 146 -12.84 25.39 -23.03
N MET A 147 -13.38 24.22 -22.68
CA MET A 147 -13.15 22.98 -23.42
C MET A 147 -13.75 23.05 -24.84
N PHE A 148 -14.95 23.60 -24.99
CA PHE A 148 -15.59 23.82 -26.29
C PHE A 148 -14.84 24.86 -27.11
N PHE A 149 -14.37 25.92 -26.49
CA PHE A 149 -13.55 26.93 -27.15
C PHE A 149 -12.26 26.32 -27.70
N LEU A 150 -11.54 25.53 -26.90
CA LEU A 150 -10.31 24.88 -27.35
C LEU A 150 -10.57 23.89 -28.50
N THR A 151 -11.65 23.12 -28.42
CA THR A 151 -12.06 22.20 -29.49
C THR A 151 -12.50 22.94 -30.76
N HIS A 152 -13.16 24.09 -30.63
CA HIS A 152 -13.51 24.97 -31.75
C HIS A 152 -12.26 25.52 -32.43
N LEU A 153 -11.25 25.92 -31.65
CA LEU A 153 -9.98 26.40 -32.17
C LEU A 153 -9.21 25.32 -32.95
N LEU A 154 -9.15 24.09 -32.44
CA LEU A 154 -8.48 22.98 -33.12
C LEU A 154 -9.15 22.56 -34.44
N ASN A 155 -10.47 22.72 -34.54
CA ASN A 155 -11.24 22.29 -35.72
C ASN A 155 -11.41 23.39 -36.77
N LYS A 156 -11.04 24.64 -36.48
CA LYS A 156 -11.18 25.77 -37.41
C LYS A 156 -9.89 25.93 -38.23
N PRO A 157 -9.96 26.17 -39.56
CA PRO A 157 -8.77 26.41 -40.36
C PRO A 157 -8.07 27.73 -39.99
N ASP A 158 -6.73 27.72 -40.06
CA ASP A 158 -5.86 28.82 -39.60
C ASP A 158 -6.21 30.20 -40.20
N THR A 159 -6.76 30.19 -41.41
CA THR A 159 -7.13 31.38 -42.18
C THR A 159 -8.38 32.10 -41.68
N GLU A 160 -9.17 31.46 -40.80
CA GLU A 160 -10.42 32.02 -40.29
C GLU A 160 -10.35 32.39 -38.80
N HIS A 161 -9.19 32.28 -38.16
CA HIS A 161 -9.01 32.78 -36.81
C HIS A 161 -9.09 34.31 -36.78
N THR A 162 -9.78 34.85 -35.79
CA THR A 162 -9.76 36.29 -35.50
C THR A 162 -8.41 36.67 -34.87
N GLY A 163 -8.00 37.94 -35.01
CA GLY A 163 -6.68 38.40 -34.57
C GLY A 163 -6.34 38.12 -33.10
N GLN A 164 -7.32 38.21 -32.19
CA GLN A 164 -7.11 37.86 -30.77
C GLN A 164 -6.83 36.37 -30.54
N VAL A 165 -7.50 35.51 -31.32
CA VAL A 165 -7.35 34.05 -31.24
C VAL A 165 -6.02 33.62 -31.81
N MET A 166 -5.62 34.21 -32.94
CA MET A 166 -4.34 33.93 -33.59
C MET A 166 -3.16 34.28 -32.67
N LEU A 167 -3.22 35.42 -31.99
CA LEU A 167 -2.18 35.87 -31.05
C LEU A 167 -2.07 34.94 -29.83
N LEU A 168 -3.20 34.45 -29.30
CA LEU A 168 -3.23 33.47 -28.21
C LEU A 168 -2.68 32.09 -28.62
N LEU A 169 -3.01 31.61 -29.82
CA LEU A 169 -2.52 30.32 -30.33
C LEU A 169 -1.00 30.34 -30.54
N PHE A 170 -0.48 31.38 -31.20
CA PHE A 170 0.95 31.49 -31.53
C PHE A 170 1.84 31.81 -30.33
N ASP A 171 1.45 32.72 -29.42
CA ASP A 171 2.32 33.14 -28.32
C ASP A 171 2.25 32.23 -27.09
N LYS A 172 1.16 31.46 -26.89
CA LYS A 172 0.93 30.73 -25.62
C LYS A 172 0.67 29.23 -25.74
N ILE A 173 0.25 28.72 -26.90
CA ILE A 173 -0.16 27.31 -27.05
C ILE A 173 0.81 26.50 -27.93
N LEU A 174 1.41 27.14 -28.96
CA LEU A 174 2.36 26.51 -29.89
C LEU A 174 3.85 26.77 -29.57
N SER A 175 4.16 27.57 -28.53
CA SER A 175 5.51 27.75 -27.98
C SER A 175 5.79 26.75 -26.86
#